data_AF-U7D8W0-F1
#
_entry.id   AF-U7D8W0-F1
#
_cell.length_a   1.000
_cell.length_b   1.000
_cell.length_c   1.000
_cell.angle_alpha   90.00
_cell.angle_beta   90.00
_cell.angle_gamma   90.00
#
_symmetry.space_group_name_H-M   'P 1'
#
loop_
_entity.id
_entity.type
_entity.pdbx_description
1 polymer ?
#
loop_
_entity_poly.entity_id
_entity_poly.type
_entity_poly.pdbx_seq_one_letter_code
_entity_poly.pdbx_strand_id
1 'polypeptide(L)'
;MFFKEADSAAGSKNALIVLLILVVLFLFRSQIAHGISSLFEGLATAEARRERHEYTETEQDSLLKEHHGFWVLDTYSRGHFSMREHLEIKENGYIYRHAEKNYALPYGDTLTIEWIREEFMTPLYREEDDSHIFHISDLAILKEGFITPGDSCLFQNPEGFREGVSARIDTATLSFQGRTYQPYEGDLGEFFPLGAYNMIRRTRDYPPCLSSDTPANTLRKALLNSLEKATEDLDNKTLMKEYFIPFLLKSETLSLDTYFTDEPYVDLTFSITAQGEIDSISIEGPLGRSRHNRLSIFEEMDLWRGLPDDPITLSVRWEYQ
;
A
#
# COMPACT_ATOMS: atom_id res chain seq x y z
N MET A 1 -29.88 68.16 32.79
CA MET A 1 -29.42 67.51 31.54
C MET A 1 -29.17 66.06 31.90
N PHE A 2 -30.12 65.18 31.57
CA PHE A 2 -30.09 63.77 31.93
C PHE A 2 -29.11 63.05 30.99
N PHE A 3 -28.09 62.38 31.54
CA PHE A 3 -27.34 61.39 30.80
C PHE A 3 -28.19 60.12 30.70
N LYS A 4 -28.48 59.76 29.46
CA LYS A 4 -29.22 58.58 29.05
C LYS A 4 -28.23 57.42 29.09
N GLU A 5 -28.37 56.50 30.05
CA GLU A 5 -27.71 55.20 30.01
C GLU A 5 -28.24 54.45 28.77
N ALA A 6 -27.34 54.13 27.85
CA ALA A 6 -27.63 53.33 26.67
C ALA A 6 -27.35 51.85 26.98
N ASP A 7 -28.30 51.01 26.57
CA ASP A 7 -28.40 49.58 26.81
C ASP A 7 -27.11 48.79 26.48
N SER A 8 -26.43 48.28 27.49
CA SER A 8 -25.27 47.36 27.35
C SER A 8 -25.63 45.88 27.56
N ALA A 9 -26.92 45.53 27.59
CA ALA A 9 -27.36 44.19 27.98
C ALA A 9 -27.38 43.14 26.84
N ALA A 10 -27.27 43.55 25.57
CA ALA A 10 -27.30 42.63 24.42
C ALA A 10 -25.91 42.05 24.05
N GLY A 11 -24.82 42.74 24.41
CA GLY A 11 -23.46 42.31 24.10
C GLY A 11 -22.93 41.19 25.01
N SER A 12 -23.40 41.09 26.25
CA SER A 12 -22.85 40.14 27.22
C SER A 12 -23.32 38.69 26.98
N LYS A 13 -24.54 38.48 26.46
CA LYS A 13 -25.06 37.14 26.17
C LYS A 13 -24.31 36.46 25.03
N ASN A 14 -23.98 37.20 23.98
CA ASN A 14 -23.21 36.67 22.85
C ASN A 14 -21.74 36.39 23.25
N ALA A 15 -21.16 37.25 24.08
CA ALA A 15 -19.82 37.01 24.63
C ALA A 15 -19.79 35.74 25.50
N LEU A 16 -20.83 35.49 26.31
CA LEU A 16 -20.93 34.28 27.13
C LEU A 16 -21.06 33.01 26.28
N ILE A 17 -21.85 33.04 25.21
CA ILE A 17 -22.01 31.89 24.29
C ILE A 17 -20.69 31.58 23.58
N VAL A 18 -19.99 32.60 23.07
CA VAL A 18 -18.69 32.41 22.42
C VAL A 18 -17.66 31.86 23.40
N LEU A 19 -17.63 32.35 24.64
CA LEU A 19 -16.75 31.81 25.69
C LEU A 19 -17.08 30.34 25.98
N LEU A 20 -18.36 29.97 26.05
CA LEU A 20 -18.78 28.60 26.30
C LEU A 20 -18.36 27.66 25.17
N ILE A 21 -18.50 28.08 23.91
CA ILE A 21 -18.06 27.33 22.73
C ILE A 21 -16.54 27.14 22.76
N LEU A 22 -15.77 28.18 23.10
CA LEU A 22 -14.32 28.08 23.22
C LEU A 22 -13.89 27.13 24.34
N VAL A 23 -14.58 27.13 25.48
CA VAL A 23 -14.33 26.19 26.58
C VAL A 23 -14.65 24.76 26.15
N VAL A 24 -15.78 24.53 25.48
CA VAL A 24 -16.14 23.19 24.97
C VAL A 24 -15.11 22.69 23.95
N LEU A 25 -14.70 23.53 23.00
CA LEU A 25 -13.64 23.19 22.03
C LEU A 25 -12.29 22.92 22.70
N PHE A 26 -11.93 23.69 23.73
CA PHE A 26 -10.71 23.49 24.49
C PHE A 26 -10.74 22.17 25.29
N LEU A 27 -11.86 21.87 25.96
CA LEU A 27 -12.04 20.61 26.67
C LEU A 27 -12.05 19.42 25.71
N PHE A 28 -12.70 19.54 24.55
CA PHE A 28 -12.69 18.52 23.51
C PHE A 28 -11.29 18.28 22.96
N ARG A 29 -10.52 19.35 22.68
CA ARG A 29 -9.11 19.25 22.25
C ARG A 29 -8.22 18.64 23.33
N SER A 30 -8.42 18.99 24.60
CA SER A 30 -7.65 18.48 25.74
C SER A 30 -7.90 16.98 25.96
N GLN A 31 -9.18 16.56 25.92
CA GLN A 31 -9.59 15.15 26.01
C GLN A 31 -9.06 14.33 24.84
N ILE A 32 -9.09 14.87 23.62
CA ILE A 32 -8.48 14.24 22.45
C ILE A 32 -6.96 14.12 22.63
N ALA A 33 -6.28 15.17 23.10
CA ALA A 33 -4.83 15.12 23.30
C ALA A 33 -4.40 14.08 24.35
N HIS A 34 -5.14 13.92 25.45
CA HIS A 34 -4.80 12.98 26.53
C HIS A 34 -5.36 11.57 26.29
N GLY A 35 -6.53 11.43 25.68
CA GLY A 35 -7.15 10.14 25.38
C GLY A 35 -6.50 9.42 24.19
N ILE A 36 -5.95 10.18 23.23
CA ILE A 36 -5.14 9.62 22.15
C ILE A 36 -3.79 9.14 22.70
N SER A 37 -3.10 9.95 23.51
CA SER A 37 -1.79 9.62 24.08
C SER A 37 -1.78 8.30 24.87
N SER A 38 -2.79 8.03 25.70
CA SER A 38 -2.82 6.79 26.50
C SER A 38 -3.17 5.53 25.71
N LEU A 39 -3.93 5.65 24.61
CA LEU A 39 -4.18 4.54 23.66
C LEU A 39 -2.92 4.19 22.86
N PHE A 40 -2.12 5.20 22.49
CA PHE A 40 -0.84 4.99 21.82
C PHE A 40 0.25 4.48 22.78
N GLU A 41 0.27 4.93 24.04
CA GLU A 41 1.17 4.38 25.07
C GLU A 41 0.85 2.90 25.39
N GLY A 42 -0.42 2.50 25.38
CA GLY A 42 -0.84 1.11 25.58
C GLY A 42 -0.45 0.16 24.44
N LEU A 43 -0.47 0.63 23.18
CA LEU A 43 0.00 -0.14 22.02
C LEU A 43 1.53 -0.18 21.96
N ALA A 44 2.19 0.96 22.22
CA ALA A 44 3.64 1.04 22.26
C ALA A 44 4.25 0.18 23.39
N THR A 45 3.56 0.00 24.52
CA THR A 45 4.09 -0.77 25.67
C THR A 45 3.94 -2.29 25.52
N ALA A 46 3.02 -2.78 24.69
CA ALA A 46 2.96 -4.20 24.33
C ALA A 46 4.06 -4.57 23.31
N GLU A 47 4.38 -3.66 22.38
CA GLU A 47 5.40 -3.82 21.34
C GLU A 47 6.84 -3.55 21.85
N ALA A 48 7.01 -2.75 22.92
CA ALA A 48 8.31 -2.37 23.48
C ALA A 48 8.98 -3.43 24.38
N ARG A 49 8.44 -4.65 24.47
CA ARG A 49 8.98 -5.73 25.34
C ARG A 49 9.72 -6.85 24.62
N ARG A 50 9.87 -6.81 23.29
CA ARG A 50 10.91 -7.61 22.63
C ARG A 50 12.20 -6.81 22.69
N GLU A 51 13.23 -7.35 23.36
CA GLU A 51 14.55 -6.74 23.34
C GLU A 51 15.02 -6.68 21.88
N ARG A 52 15.17 -5.47 21.36
CA ARG A 52 15.67 -5.22 20.00
C ARG A 52 17.15 -4.94 20.11
N HIS A 53 17.96 -5.70 19.38
CA HIS A 53 19.38 -5.45 19.30
C HIS A 53 19.68 -4.64 18.04
N GLU A 54 19.99 -3.36 18.22
CA GLU A 54 20.41 -2.49 17.11
C GLU A 54 21.76 -2.95 16.55
N TYR A 55 21.86 -3.01 15.23
CA TYR A 55 23.11 -3.33 14.55
C TYR A 55 24.07 -2.14 14.55
N THR A 56 25.33 -2.43 14.85
CA THR A 56 26.44 -1.52 14.57
C THR A 56 26.67 -1.39 13.07
N GLU A 57 27.34 -0.32 12.62
CA GLU A 57 27.69 -0.12 11.20
C GLU A 57 28.44 -1.33 10.61
N THR A 58 29.35 -1.94 11.39
CA THR A 58 30.10 -3.13 10.93
C THR A 58 29.20 -4.36 10.76
N GLU A 59 28.19 -4.52 11.62
CA GLU A 59 27.21 -5.60 11.48
C GLU A 59 26.28 -5.34 10.30
N GLN A 60 25.84 -4.09 10.10
CA GLN A 60 25.07 -3.70 8.92
C GLN A 60 25.84 -4.00 7.62
N ASP A 61 27.10 -3.57 7.51
CA ASP A 61 27.95 -3.85 6.35
C ASP A 61 28.14 -5.35 6.11
N SER A 62 28.29 -6.13 7.19
CA SER A 62 28.45 -7.58 7.10
C SER A 62 27.17 -8.25 6.59
N LEU A 63 26.00 -7.80 7.07
CA LEU A 63 24.70 -8.25 6.58
C LEU A 63 24.55 -7.88 5.11
N LEU A 64 24.75 -6.62 4.71
CA LEU A 64 24.62 -6.19 3.32
C LEU A 64 25.50 -7.02 2.38
N LYS A 65 26.72 -7.37 2.80
CA LYS A 65 27.64 -8.26 2.05
C LYS A 65 27.20 -9.72 2.04
N GLU A 66 26.56 -10.22 3.09
CA GLU A 66 26.03 -11.57 3.07
C GLU A 66 24.79 -11.68 2.18
N HIS A 67 24.02 -10.60 2.06
CA HIS A 67 22.69 -10.58 1.44
C HIS A 67 22.70 -10.05 0.00
N HIS A 68 23.83 -9.53 -0.47
CA HIS A 68 23.99 -9.09 -1.85
C HIS A 68 23.80 -10.27 -2.82
N GLY A 69 23.23 -10.00 -3.98
CA GLY A 69 22.98 -11.03 -4.97
C GLY A 69 21.81 -10.72 -5.87
N PHE A 70 21.49 -11.70 -6.71
CA PHE A 70 20.39 -11.68 -7.66
C PHE A 70 19.35 -12.69 -7.19
N TRP A 71 18.15 -12.20 -6.96
CA TRP A 71 17.05 -12.96 -6.38
C TRP A 71 15.85 -12.91 -7.32
N VAL A 72 15.13 -14.01 -7.44
CA VAL A 72 13.96 -14.13 -8.29
C VAL A 72 12.78 -14.67 -7.49
N LEU A 73 11.63 -14.03 -7.65
CA LEU A 73 10.36 -14.61 -7.28
C LEU A 73 9.83 -15.32 -8.52
N ASP A 74 9.95 -16.64 -8.53
CA ASP A 74 9.28 -17.48 -9.52
C ASP A 74 7.77 -17.25 -9.44
N THR A 75 7.09 -17.35 -10.59
CA THR A 75 5.74 -16.85 -10.82
C THR A 75 4.80 -17.02 -9.62
N TYR A 76 4.51 -15.91 -8.92
CA TYR A 76 3.44 -15.85 -7.92
C TYR A 76 2.12 -15.70 -8.67
N SER A 77 1.25 -16.69 -8.60
CA SER A 77 -0.07 -16.64 -9.26
C SER A 77 -1.21 -16.77 -8.24
N ARG A 78 -2.19 -15.86 -8.32
CA ARG A 78 -3.41 -15.92 -7.52
C ARG A 78 -4.59 -15.46 -8.36
N GLY A 79 -5.48 -16.40 -8.69
CA GLY A 79 -6.66 -16.13 -9.53
C GLY A 79 -6.27 -15.52 -10.87
N HIS A 80 -6.80 -14.34 -11.17
CA HIS A 80 -6.55 -13.59 -12.40
C HIS A 80 -5.29 -12.73 -12.36
N PHE A 81 -4.39 -12.97 -11.41
CA PHE A 81 -3.12 -12.27 -11.30
C PHE A 81 -1.94 -13.25 -11.34
N SER A 82 -0.90 -12.85 -12.06
CA SER A 82 0.43 -13.42 -11.85
C SER A 82 1.49 -12.33 -11.78
N MET A 83 2.59 -12.63 -11.10
CA MET A 83 3.73 -11.75 -11.02
C MET A 83 5.02 -12.52 -11.04
N ARG A 84 5.99 -11.93 -11.73
CA ARG A 84 7.38 -12.31 -11.68
C ARG A 84 8.16 -11.12 -11.15
N GLU A 85 9.18 -11.38 -10.36
CA GLU A 85 10.01 -10.32 -9.83
C GLU A 85 11.49 -10.70 -9.83
N HIS A 86 12.31 -9.72 -10.18
CA HIS A 86 13.76 -9.77 -10.12
C HIS A 86 14.26 -8.69 -9.19
N LEU A 87 15.09 -9.09 -8.23
CA LEU A 87 15.61 -8.25 -7.17
C LEU A 87 17.13 -8.38 -7.14
N GLU A 88 17.84 -7.31 -7.44
CA GLU A 88 19.29 -7.22 -7.25
C GLU A 88 19.57 -6.42 -5.99
N ILE A 89 20.25 -7.04 -5.02
CA ILE A 89 20.75 -6.39 -3.81
C ILE A 89 22.25 -6.16 -3.97
N LYS A 90 22.69 -4.91 -3.78
CA LYS A 90 24.10 -4.53 -3.79
C LYS A 90 24.69 -4.58 -2.38
N GLU A 91 26.00 -4.80 -2.29
CA GLU A 91 26.75 -4.81 -1.02
C GLU A 91 26.66 -3.49 -0.23
N ASN A 92 26.27 -2.39 -0.88
CA ASN A 92 26.13 -1.07 -0.25
C ASN A 92 24.68 -0.74 0.12
N GLY A 93 23.75 -1.70 0.06
CA GLY A 93 22.35 -1.50 0.46
C GLY A 93 21.43 -0.96 -0.63
N TYR A 94 21.94 -0.66 -1.83
CA TYR A 94 21.07 -0.36 -2.97
C TYR A 94 20.35 -1.61 -3.46
N ILE A 95 19.08 -1.45 -3.78
CA ILE A 95 18.23 -2.49 -4.33
C ILE A 95 17.72 -2.01 -5.69
N TYR A 96 17.89 -2.85 -6.71
CA TYR A 96 17.23 -2.69 -8.00
C TYR A 96 16.17 -3.75 -8.15
N ARG A 97 14.93 -3.31 -8.36
CA ARG A 97 13.77 -4.19 -8.40
C ARG A 97 13.03 -4.03 -9.70
N HIS A 98 12.71 -5.13 -10.35
CA HIS A 98 11.80 -5.20 -11.49
C HIS A 98 10.71 -6.20 -11.19
N ALA A 99 9.45 -5.79 -11.31
CA ALA A 99 8.30 -6.66 -11.17
C ALA A 99 7.44 -6.57 -12.42
N GLU A 100 7.19 -7.71 -13.06
CA GLU A 100 6.20 -7.85 -14.12
C GLU A 100 4.90 -8.35 -13.49
N LYS A 101 3.83 -7.56 -13.61
CA LYS A 101 2.52 -7.84 -13.06
C LYS A 101 1.54 -8.07 -14.20
N ASN A 102 1.02 -9.29 -14.29
CA ASN A 102 0.08 -9.71 -15.31
C ASN A 102 -1.31 -9.87 -14.70
N TYR A 103 -2.29 -9.24 -15.32
CA TYR A 103 -3.69 -9.27 -14.91
C TYR A 103 -4.53 -9.84 -16.06
N ALA A 104 -5.11 -11.02 -15.86
CA ALA A 104 -6.11 -11.56 -16.76
C ALA A 104 -7.39 -10.72 -16.61
N LEU A 105 -7.86 -10.16 -17.71
CA LEU A 105 -9.09 -9.40 -17.77
C LEU A 105 -10.27 -10.35 -18.04
N PRO A 106 -11.51 -9.98 -17.67
CA PRO A 106 -12.68 -10.86 -17.77
C PRO A 106 -12.92 -11.53 -19.14
N TYR A 107 -12.40 -10.97 -20.23
CA TYR A 107 -12.62 -11.47 -21.59
C TYR A 107 -11.36 -11.99 -22.28
N GLY A 108 -10.36 -12.42 -21.50
CA GLY A 108 -9.19 -13.13 -22.00
C GLY A 108 -8.03 -12.24 -22.47
N ASP A 109 -8.22 -10.92 -22.55
CA ASP A 109 -7.11 -9.98 -22.65
C ASP A 109 -6.25 -10.06 -21.39
N THR A 110 -4.94 -9.81 -21.51
CA THR A 110 -4.03 -9.70 -20.37
C THR A 110 -3.42 -8.31 -20.36
N LEU A 111 -3.51 -7.63 -19.21
CA LEU A 111 -2.78 -6.40 -18.97
C LEU A 111 -1.46 -6.73 -18.28
N THR A 112 -0.36 -6.33 -18.89
CA THR A 112 0.97 -6.37 -18.27
C THR A 112 1.34 -4.96 -17.81
N ILE A 113 1.71 -4.84 -16.54
CA ILE A 113 2.31 -3.63 -15.97
C ILE A 113 3.68 -4.03 -15.44
N GLU A 114 4.72 -3.38 -15.95
CA GLU A 114 6.05 -3.53 -15.36
C GLU A 114 6.32 -2.40 -14.38
N TRP A 115 6.97 -2.76 -13.30
CA TRP A 115 7.30 -1.89 -12.20
C TRP A 115 8.78 -1.96 -11.92
N ILE A 116 9.42 -0.81 -11.87
CA ILE A 116 10.87 -0.73 -11.74
C ILE A 116 11.18 0.24 -10.60
N ARG A 117 11.99 -0.19 -9.64
CA ARG A 117 12.37 0.63 -8.49
C ARG A 117 13.86 0.61 -8.24
N GLU A 118 14.36 1.76 -7.79
CA GLU A 118 15.64 1.92 -7.11
C GLU A 118 15.35 2.25 -5.66
N GLU A 119 15.75 1.37 -4.77
CA GLU A 119 15.49 1.46 -3.34
C GLU A 119 16.83 1.41 -2.58
N PHE A 120 16.82 1.87 -1.34
CA PHE A 120 17.98 1.78 -0.44
C PHE A 120 17.53 1.20 0.90
N MET A 121 18.18 0.13 1.34
CA MET A 121 17.87 -0.54 2.61
C MET A 121 18.94 -0.25 3.66
N THR A 122 18.46 0.01 4.88
CA THR A 122 19.30 0.08 6.09
C THR A 122 18.83 -0.98 7.09
N PRO A 123 19.61 -2.06 7.33
CA PRO A 123 19.32 -3.00 8.41
C PRO A 123 19.39 -2.29 9.76
N LEU A 124 18.37 -2.40 10.62
CA LEU A 124 18.40 -1.71 11.92
C LEU A 124 18.57 -2.62 13.11
N TYR A 125 17.77 -3.69 13.23
CA TYR A 125 17.83 -4.55 14.41
C TYR A 125 17.48 -6.00 14.09
N ARG A 126 17.87 -6.90 15.00
CA ARG A 126 17.33 -8.26 15.10
C ARG A 126 16.42 -8.40 16.31
N GLU A 127 15.45 -9.30 16.19
CA GLU A 127 14.74 -9.85 17.35
C GLU A 127 15.59 -11.00 17.94
N GLU A 128 15.69 -11.09 19.27
CA GLU A 128 16.58 -12.06 19.94
C GLU A 128 16.23 -13.54 19.69
N ASP A 129 14.97 -13.84 19.34
CA ASP A 129 14.47 -15.22 19.23
C ASP A 129 14.70 -15.87 17.85
N ASP A 130 15.20 -15.15 16.83
CA ASP A 130 15.51 -15.73 15.51
C ASP A 130 16.73 -15.04 14.88
N SER A 131 17.91 -15.65 15.04
CA SER A 131 19.19 -15.11 14.54
C SER A 131 19.27 -14.97 13.01
N HIS A 132 18.27 -15.47 12.28
CA HIS A 132 18.19 -15.39 10.82
C HIS A 132 17.25 -14.28 10.32
N ILE A 133 16.50 -13.62 11.21
CA ILE A 133 15.62 -12.50 10.86
C ILE A 133 16.32 -11.19 11.20
N PHE A 134 16.39 -10.27 10.23
CA PHE A 134 16.81 -8.89 10.47
C PHE A 134 15.75 -7.93 9.93
N HIS A 135 15.34 -6.98 10.76
CA HIS A 135 14.31 -6.03 10.37
C HIS A 135 14.96 -4.87 9.62
N ILE A 136 14.45 -4.58 8.42
CA ILE A 136 14.81 -3.40 7.62
C ILE A 136 13.77 -2.32 7.94
N SER A 137 14.06 -1.46 8.91
CA SER A 137 13.07 -0.45 9.29
C SER A 137 12.84 0.63 8.24
N ASP A 138 13.81 0.83 7.33
CA ASP A 138 13.89 1.98 6.43
C ASP A 138 14.29 1.50 5.04
N LEU A 139 13.30 1.10 4.25
CA LEU A 139 13.42 0.98 2.81
C LEU A 139 13.08 2.32 2.18
N ALA A 140 14.09 3.05 1.68
CA ALA A 140 13.89 4.32 1.00
C ALA A 140 13.69 4.10 -0.50
N ILE A 141 12.50 4.42 -1.03
CA ILE A 141 12.23 4.40 -2.47
C ILE A 141 12.78 5.69 -3.09
N LEU A 142 13.88 5.59 -3.82
CA LEU A 142 14.58 6.73 -4.43
C LEU A 142 13.97 7.08 -5.79
N LYS A 143 13.68 6.04 -6.58
CA LYS A 143 13.05 6.15 -7.89
C LYS A 143 12.10 5.00 -8.10
N GLU A 144 11.04 5.29 -8.83
CA GLU A 144 10.01 4.34 -9.18
C GLU A 144 9.52 4.67 -10.57
N GLY A 145 9.33 3.68 -11.43
CA GLY A 145 8.69 3.91 -12.71
C GLY A 145 7.89 2.74 -13.18
N PHE A 146 7.01 3.05 -14.11
CA PHE A 146 5.97 2.15 -14.58
C PHE A 146 6.01 2.09 -16.10
N ILE A 147 5.93 0.88 -16.64
CA ILE A 147 5.77 0.63 -18.07
C ILE A 147 4.42 -0.04 -18.24
N THR A 148 3.58 0.57 -19.07
CA THR A 148 2.22 0.10 -19.37
C THR A 148 2.02 0.09 -20.88
N PRO A 149 0.98 -0.59 -21.41
CA PRO A 149 0.73 -0.57 -22.84
C PRO A 149 0.48 0.86 -23.35
N GLY A 150 1.44 1.36 -24.13
CA GLY A 150 1.35 2.69 -24.76
C GLY A 150 1.87 3.86 -23.91
N ASP A 151 2.36 3.63 -22.68
CA ASP A 151 2.89 4.71 -21.84
C ASP A 151 4.01 4.21 -20.90
N SER A 152 4.92 5.11 -20.55
CA SER A 152 5.98 4.86 -19.58
C SER A 152 6.31 6.14 -18.83
N CYS A 153 6.34 6.06 -17.51
CA CYS A 153 6.59 7.23 -16.68
C CYS A 153 7.51 6.90 -15.50
N LEU A 154 8.13 7.95 -14.94
CA LEU A 154 9.05 7.84 -13.81
C LEU A 154 8.66 8.82 -12.69
N PHE A 155 8.48 8.31 -11.48
CA PHE A 155 8.42 9.07 -10.26
C PHE A 155 9.83 9.16 -9.63
N GLN A 156 10.25 10.37 -9.30
CA GLN A 156 11.49 10.61 -8.55
C GLN A 156 11.14 11.22 -7.20
N ASN A 157 11.53 10.55 -6.13
CA ASN A 157 11.41 11.10 -4.80
C ASN A 157 12.81 11.33 -4.21
N PRO A 158 13.38 12.53 -4.39
CA PRO A 158 14.72 12.82 -3.89
C PRO A 158 14.81 12.73 -2.36
N GLU A 159 13.69 12.83 -1.63
CA GLU A 159 13.65 12.72 -0.17
C GLU A 159 13.47 11.27 0.32
N GLY A 160 13.11 10.35 -0.58
CA GLY A 160 12.87 8.94 -0.29
C GLY A 160 11.56 8.72 0.47
N PHE A 161 10.62 7.97 -0.11
CA PHE A 161 9.50 7.45 0.69
C PHE A 161 10.03 6.29 1.53
N ARG A 162 9.78 6.32 2.85
CA ARG A 162 10.29 5.30 3.78
C ARG A 162 9.19 4.29 4.10
N GLU A 163 9.46 3.04 3.80
CA GLU A 163 8.63 1.90 4.19
C GLU A 163 9.38 1.08 5.24
N GLY A 164 8.71 0.75 6.35
CA GLY A 164 9.18 -0.32 7.22
C GLY A 164 8.95 -1.65 6.54
N VAL A 165 9.98 -2.50 6.45
CA VAL A 165 9.88 -3.82 5.82
C VAL A 165 10.65 -4.88 6.61
N SER A 166 10.18 -6.12 6.58
CA SER A 166 10.98 -7.24 7.11
C SER A 166 11.75 -7.89 5.99
N ALA A 167 12.99 -8.30 6.29
CA ALA A 167 13.74 -9.23 5.48
C ALA A 167 14.29 -10.37 6.33
N ARG A 168 14.44 -11.52 5.73
CA ARG A 168 15.01 -12.70 6.37
C ARG A 168 15.71 -13.49 5.30
N ILE A 169 16.97 -13.84 5.50
CA ILE A 169 17.61 -14.84 4.66
C ILE A 169 17.68 -16.15 5.45
N ASP A 170 17.14 -17.20 4.84
CA ASP A 170 17.46 -18.57 5.19
C ASP A 170 18.56 -19.06 4.23
N THR A 171 19.22 -20.15 4.58
CA THR A 171 20.37 -20.77 3.88
C THR A 171 20.21 -20.90 2.35
N ALA A 172 18.98 -20.90 1.82
CA ALA A 172 18.72 -20.97 0.38
C ALA A 172 17.73 -19.93 -0.16
N THR A 173 17.13 -19.06 0.68
CA THR A 173 16.04 -18.18 0.23
C THR A 173 16.07 -16.83 0.90
N LEU A 174 15.70 -15.79 0.17
CA LEU A 174 15.46 -14.46 0.72
C LEU A 174 13.95 -14.26 0.91
N SER A 175 13.50 -14.00 2.13
CA SER A 175 12.18 -13.43 2.38
C SER A 175 12.30 -11.91 2.46
N PHE A 176 11.56 -11.17 1.63
CA PHE A 176 11.59 -9.71 1.57
C PHE A 176 10.18 -9.19 1.30
N GLN A 177 9.66 -8.27 2.13
CA GLN A 177 8.28 -7.76 2.03
C GLN A 177 7.23 -8.87 1.90
N GLY A 178 7.30 -9.88 2.77
CA GLY A 178 6.36 -11.01 2.78
C GLY A 178 6.50 -12.00 1.62
N ARG A 179 7.47 -11.82 0.72
CA ARG A 179 7.69 -12.71 -0.44
C ARG A 179 8.97 -13.51 -0.28
N THR A 180 8.97 -14.76 -0.71
CA THR A 180 10.15 -15.63 -0.70
C THR A 180 10.74 -15.76 -2.09
N TYR A 181 11.98 -15.32 -2.23
CA TYR A 181 12.79 -15.32 -3.44
C TYR A 181 13.82 -16.44 -3.39
N GLN A 182 14.13 -16.98 -4.56
CA GLN A 182 15.20 -17.93 -4.79
C GLN A 182 16.42 -17.22 -5.39
N PRO A 183 17.64 -17.71 -5.16
CA PRO A 183 18.82 -17.24 -5.88
C PRO A 183 18.64 -17.42 -7.38
N TYR A 184 19.00 -16.40 -8.17
CA TYR A 184 18.96 -16.49 -9.61
C TYR A 184 20.23 -17.14 -10.16
N GLU A 185 20.07 -18.28 -10.84
CA GLU A 185 21.17 -19.06 -11.42
C GLU A 185 21.29 -18.92 -12.96
N GLY A 186 20.44 -18.09 -13.57
CA GLY A 186 20.42 -17.88 -15.03
C GLY A 186 21.48 -16.91 -15.55
N ASP A 187 21.38 -16.53 -16.83
CA ASP A 187 22.26 -15.52 -17.42
C ASP A 187 21.92 -14.13 -16.86
N LEU A 188 22.93 -13.43 -16.31
CA LEU A 188 22.77 -12.07 -15.80
C LEU A 188 22.39 -11.05 -16.89
N GLY A 189 22.72 -11.34 -18.16
CA GLY A 189 22.26 -10.55 -19.31
C GLY A 189 20.74 -10.58 -19.53
N GLU A 190 20.07 -11.60 -18.97
CA GLU A 190 18.62 -11.80 -19.05
C GLU A 190 17.89 -11.45 -17.75
N PHE A 191 18.63 -11.10 -16.68
CA PHE A 191 18.05 -10.88 -15.36
C PHE A 191 17.07 -9.71 -15.33
N PHE A 192 17.42 -8.60 -15.98
CA PHE A 192 16.49 -7.48 -16.19
C PHE A 192 16.10 -7.39 -17.66
N PRO A 193 14.82 -7.17 -18.00
CA PRO A 193 14.42 -7.00 -19.38
C PRO A 193 15.09 -5.77 -20.00
N LEU A 194 15.28 -5.85 -21.32
CA LEU A 194 16.01 -4.86 -22.10
C LEU A 194 15.30 -3.50 -22.01
N GLY A 195 15.87 -2.57 -21.26
CA GLY A 195 15.30 -1.23 -21.06
C GLY A 195 14.85 -0.93 -19.63
N ALA A 196 14.57 -1.93 -18.80
CA ALA A 196 14.15 -1.71 -17.40
C ALA A 196 15.23 -0.98 -16.60
N TYR A 197 16.47 -1.47 -16.70
CA TYR A 197 17.63 -0.83 -16.09
C TYR A 197 17.96 0.55 -16.71
N ASN A 198 17.63 0.75 -18.00
CA ASN A 198 17.81 2.05 -18.65
C ASN A 198 16.84 3.09 -18.09
N MET A 199 15.63 2.71 -17.67
CA MET A 199 14.68 3.66 -17.11
C MET A 199 15.17 4.29 -15.80
N ILE A 200 15.78 3.50 -14.92
CA ILE A 200 16.38 4.00 -13.67
C ILE A 200 17.61 4.88 -13.93
N ARG A 201 18.42 4.55 -14.94
CA ARG A 201 19.69 5.25 -15.22
C ARG A 201 19.54 6.46 -16.14
N ARG A 202 18.63 6.40 -17.09
CA ARG A 202 18.38 7.44 -18.11
C ARG A 202 17.09 8.17 -17.79
N THR A 203 16.99 8.64 -16.56
CA THR A 203 15.76 9.25 -16.05
C THR A 203 15.26 10.45 -16.85
N ARG A 204 16.14 11.11 -17.62
CA ARG A 204 15.79 12.23 -18.52
C ARG A 204 14.98 11.81 -19.75
N ASP A 205 15.04 10.54 -20.11
CA ASP A 205 14.38 10.02 -21.32
C ASP A 205 12.90 9.67 -21.06
N TYR A 206 12.45 9.74 -19.79
CA TYR A 206 11.11 9.36 -19.36
C TYR A 206 10.36 10.55 -18.75
N PRO A 207 9.09 10.76 -19.11
CA PRO A 207 8.28 11.81 -18.51
C PRO A 207 7.99 11.51 -17.03
N PRO A 208 7.77 12.55 -16.20
CA PRO A 208 7.31 12.35 -14.84
C PRO A 208 5.92 11.71 -14.84
N CYS A 209 5.66 10.79 -13.92
CA CYS A 209 4.31 10.24 -13.75
C CYS A 209 3.35 11.36 -13.32
N LEU A 210 2.24 11.54 -14.04
CA LEU A 210 1.14 12.37 -13.58
C LEU A 210 0.42 11.65 -12.43
N SER A 211 -0.26 12.40 -11.56
CA SER A 211 -1.06 11.80 -10.47
C SER A 211 -2.16 10.86 -10.99
N SER A 212 -2.56 11.01 -12.26
CA SER A 212 -3.53 10.13 -12.94
C SER A 212 -2.93 8.84 -13.48
N ASP A 213 -1.60 8.73 -13.58
CA ASP A 213 -0.92 7.67 -14.34
C ASP A 213 -0.26 6.66 -13.40
N THR A 214 -1.05 6.20 -12.42
CA THR A 214 -0.67 5.15 -11.50
C THR A 214 -1.02 3.77 -12.10
N PRO A 215 -0.30 2.69 -11.73
CA PRO A 215 -0.69 1.32 -12.09
C PRO A 215 -2.14 1.00 -11.77
N ALA A 216 -2.62 1.53 -10.64
CA ALA A 216 -3.99 1.35 -10.20
C ALA A 216 -5.00 1.96 -11.18
N ASN A 217 -4.76 3.20 -11.58
CA ASN A 217 -5.61 3.87 -12.57
C ASN A 217 -5.53 3.19 -13.94
N THR A 218 -4.35 2.74 -14.38
CA THR A 218 -4.18 2.00 -15.64
C THR A 218 -4.96 0.70 -15.64
N LEU A 219 -4.83 -0.11 -14.59
CA LEU A 219 -5.59 -1.35 -14.47
C LEU A 219 -7.09 -1.09 -14.37
N ARG A 220 -7.52 -0.10 -13.58
CA ARG A 220 -8.94 0.28 -13.48
C ARG A 220 -9.51 0.65 -14.85
N LYS A 221 -8.81 1.51 -15.61
CA LYS A 221 -9.20 1.85 -16.99
C LYS A 221 -9.29 0.61 -17.89
N ALA A 222 -8.30 -0.29 -17.81
CA ALA A 222 -8.31 -1.51 -18.60
C ALA A 222 -9.48 -2.44 -18.24
N LEU A 223 -9.78 -2.59 -16.95
CA LEU A 223 -10.92 -3.36 -16.46
C LEU A 223 -12.24 -2.74 -16.91
N LEU A 224 -12.45 -1.44 -16.70
CA LEU A 224 -13.65 -0.73 -17.15
C LEU A 224 -13.84 -0.84 -18.66
N ASN A 225 -12.78 -0.64 -19.46
CA ASN A 225 -12.85 -0.81 -20.91
C ASN A 225 -13.13 -2.27 -21.31
N SER A 226 -12.61 -3.24 -20.56
CA SER A 226 -12.92 -4.66 -20.77
C SER A 226 -14.38 -4.97 -20.47
N LEU A 227 -15.00 -4.24 -19.55
CA LEU A 227 -16.42 -4.37 -19.21
C LEU A 227 -17.34 -3.66 -20.18
N GLU A 228 -16.94 -2.53 -20.76
CA GLU A 228 -17.74 -1.90 -21.82
C GLU A 228 -17.86 -2.80 -23.06
N LYS A 229 -16.87 -3.66 -23.30
CA LYS A 229 -16.89 -4.68 -24.35
C LYS A 229 -17.73 -5.91 -23.98
N ALA A 230 -18.11 -6.05 -22.71
CA ALA A 230 -18.93 -7.14 -22.22
C ALA A 230 -20.35 -7.01 -22.77
N THR A 231 -20.71 -7.89 -23.69
CA THR A 231 -22.12 -8.12 -24.04
C THR A 231 -22.62 -9.29 -23.19
N GLU A 232 -23.24 -8.99 -22.05
CA GLU A 232 -24.22 -9.82 -21.32
C GLU A 232 -23.77 -11.03 -20.47
N ASP A 233 -22.53 -11.54 -20.56
CA ASP A 233 -22.19 -12.84 -19.92
C ASP A 233 -21.61 -12.81 -18.49
N LEU A 234 -21.17 -11.66 -17.95
CA LEU A 234 -20.66 -11.57 -16.56
C LEU A 234 -21.66 -10.88 -15.64
N ASP A 235 -22.02 -11.53 -14.52
CA ASP A 235 -22.76 -10.88 -13.44
C ASP A 235 -21.86 -9.97 -12.58
N ASN A 236 -22.47 -8.95 -11.96
CA ASN A 236 -21.79 -8.01 -11.07
C ASN A 236 -21.06 -8.69 -9.90
N LYS A 237 -21.58 -9.81 -9.42
CA LYS A 237 -21.00 -10.52 -8.27
C LYS A 237 -19.65 -11.14 -8.62
N THR A 238 -19.57 -11.77 -9.79
CA THR A 238 -18.37 -12.42 -10.34
C THR A 238 -17.33 -11.37 -10.65
N LEU A 239 -17.74 -10.30 -11.33
CA LEU A 239 -16.87 -9.16 -11.61
C LEU A 239 -16.20 -8.62 -10.34
N MET A 240 -17.01 -8.33 -9.33
CA MET A 240 -16.50 -7.70 -8.13
C MET A 240 -15.62 -8.63 -7.31
N LYS A 241 -16.00 -9.92 -7.19
CA LYS A 241 -15.27 -10.89 -6.39
C LYS A 241 -13.97 -11.35 -7.04
N GLU A 242 -13.97 -11.57 -8.35
CA GLU A 242 -12.83 -12.19 -9.04
C GLU A 242 -11.82 -11.19 -9.58
N TYR A 243 -12.25 -9.97 -9.93
CA TYR A 243 -11.38 -9.00 -10.59
C TYR A 243 -11.14 -7.76 -9.73
N PHE A 244 -12.20 -7.21 -9.14
CA PHE A 244 -12.10 -5.91 -8.47
C PHE A 244 -11.52 -5.99 -7.04
N ILE A 245 -12.14 -6.75 -6.14
CA ILE A 245 -11.71 -6.86 -4.74
C ILE A 245 -10.29 -7.39 -4.59
N PRO A 246 -9.86 -8.42 -5.35
CA PRO A 246 -8.47 -8.87 -5.35
C PRO A 246 -7.48 -7.78 -5.70
N PHE A 247 -7.88 -6.82 -6.52
CA PHE A 247 -7.04 -5.69 -6.90
C PHE A 247 -7.01 -4.62 -5.81
N LEU A 248 -8.19 -4.15 -5.38
CA LEU A 248 -8.39 -3.14 -4.34
C LEU A 248 -7.60 -3.48 -3.08
N LEU A 249 -7.72 -4.73 -2.63
CA LEU A 249 -7.13 -5.14 -1.38
C LEU A 249 -5.64 -5.43 -1.53
N LYS A 250 -5.15 -5.73 -2.73
CA LYS A 250 -3.75 -6.11 -2.90
C LYS A 250 -2.76 -4.97 -2.96
N SER A 251 -3.15 -3.81 -3.49
CA SER A 251 -2.32 -2.60 -3.37
C SER A 251 -2.06 -2.26 -1.91
N GLU A 252 -3.06 -2.48 -1.06
CA GLU A 252 -2.99 -2.24 0.38
C GLU A 252 -2.30 -3.40 1.11
N THR A 253 -2.71 -4.66 0.88
CA THR A 253 -2.26 -5.82 1.68
C THR A 253 -0.79 -6.16 1.50
N LEU A 254 -0.19 -5.86 0.35
CA LEU A 254 1.25 -6.07 0.14
C LEU A 254 2.11 -5.13 1.01
N SER A 255 1.55 -4.07 1.58
CA SER A 255 2.22 -3.21 2.57
C SER A 255 2.01 -3.67 4.02
N LEU A 256 1.05 -4.59 4.24
CA LEU A 256 0.54 -4.97 5.56
C LEU A 256 1.14 -6.27 6.11
N ASP A 257 1.97 -6.97 5.33
CA ASP A 257 2.80 -8.09 5.79
C ASP A 257 3.82 -7.70 6.89
N THR A 258 3.86 -6.43 7.29
CA THR A 258 4.68 -5.99 8.41
C THR A 258 4.08 -6.21 9.79
N TYR A 259 2.79 -6.56 9.91
CA TYR A 259 2.18 -6.79 11.22
C TYR A 259 1.37 -8.08 11.23
N PHE A 260 1.96 -9.10 11.85
CA PHE A 260 1.35 -10.39 12.16
C PHE A 260 0.04 -10.19 12.94
N THR A 261 -1.10 -10.19 12.24
CA THR A 261 -2.41 -10.33 12.87
C THR A 261 -2.81 -11.80 12.81
N ASP A 262 -3.24 -12.38 13.92
CA ASP A 262 -3.75 -13.77 13.99
C ASP A 262 -4.99 -14.00 13.08
N GLU A 263 -5.58 -12.93 12.56
CA GLU A 263 -6.73 -12.92 11.68
C GLU A 263 -6.36 -12.34 10.31
N PRO A 264 -5.83 -13.13 9.38
CA PRO A 264 -5.37 -12.62 8.11
C PRO A 264 -6.53 -12.47 7.12
N TYR A 265 -7.57 -11.69 7.48
CA TYR A 265 -8.67 -11.43 6.57
C TYR A 265 -9.26 -10.02 6.71
N VAL A 266 -9.98 -9.59 5.67
CA VAL A 266 -10.87 -8.42 5.69
C VAL A 266 -12.22 -8.86 5.16
N ASP A 267 -13.26 -8.50 5.90
CA ASP A 267 -14.64 -8.67 5.47
C ASP A 267 -15.12 -7.33 4.90
N LEU A 268 -15.37 -7.31 3.60
CA LEU A 268 -15.87 -6.15 2.88
C LEU A 268 -17.33 -6.39 2.50
N THR A 269 -18.21 -5.49 2.93
CA THR A 269 -19.62 -5.47 2.52
C THR A 269 -19.95 -4.15 1.85
N PHE A 270 -20.62 -4.17 0.71
CA PHE A 270 -21.05 -2.96 0.00
C PHE A 270 -22.26 -3.28 -0.87
N SER A 271 -22.93 -2.24 -1.34
CA SER A 271 -24.02 -2.33 -2.29
C SER A 271 -23.63 -1.72 -3.63
N ILE A 272 -24.20 -2.23 -4.71
CA ILE A 272 -24.11 -1.64 -6.04
C ILE A 272 -25.51 -1.12 -6.38
N THR A 273 -25.62 0.16 -6.72
CA THR A 273 -26.88 0.80 -7.10
C THR A 273 -27.29 0.36 -8.51
N ALA A 274 -28.53 0.69 -8.91
CA ALA A 274 -29.00 0.38 -10.26
C ALA A 274 -28.20 1.07 -11.38
N GLN A 275 -27.45 2.11 -11.04
CA GLN A 275 -26.58 2.85 -11.95
C GLN A 275 -25.14 2.28 -11.95
N GLY A 276 -24.88 1.21 -11.20
CA GLY A 276 -23.56 0.63 -11.04
C GLY A 276 -22.68 1.36 -10.02
N GLU A 277 -23.21 2.31 -9.24
CA GLU A 277 -22.39 3.01 -8.24
C GLU A 277 -22.23 2.17 -6.98
N ILE A 278 -21.05 2.24 -6.35
CA ILE A 278 -20.80 1.56 -5.08
C ILE A 278 -21.31 2.44 -3.93
N ASP A 279 -22.02 1.85 -2.97
CA ASP A 279 -22.57 2.53 -1.80
C ASP A 279 -22.53 1.61 -0.56
N SER A 280 -22.81 2.16 0.62
CA SER A 280 -22.99 1.42 1.88
C SER A 280 -21.80 0.52 2.25
N ILE A 281 -20.59 1.01 2.01
CA ILE A 281 -19.35 0.26 2.23
C ILE A 281 -19.11 0.07 3.73
N SER A 282 -18.87 -1.17 4.15
CA SER A 282 -18.47 -1.58 5.48
C SER A 282 -17.22 -2.46 5.40
N ILE A 283 -16.25 -2.17 6.26
CA ILE A 283 -14.97 -2.88 6.33
C ILE A 283 -14.80 -3.40 7.75
N GLU A 284 -14.76 -4.72 7.90
CA GLU A 284 -14.52 -5.43 9.14
C GLU A 284 -13.21 -6.24 9.07
N GLY A 285 -12.65 -6.59 10.22
CA GLY A 285 -11.34 -7.26 10.33
C GLY A 285 -10.19 -6.29 10.66
N PRO A 286 -8.96 -6.81 10.84
CA PRO A 286 -7.84 -6.02 11.35
C PRO A 286 -7.47 -4.82 10.47
N LEU A 287 -7.54 -4.94 9.14
CA LEU A 287 -7.29 -3.81 8.23
C LEU A 287 -8.36 -2.72 8.33
N GLY A 288 -9.60 -3.11 8.63
CA GLY A 288 -10.69 -2.18 8.92
C GLY A 288 -10.52 -1.40 10.23
N ARG A 289 -9.50 -1.68 11.05
CA ARG A 289 -9.19 -0.91 12.26
C ARG A 289 -8.27 0.28 11.98
N SER A 290 -7.41 0.20 10.96
CA SER A 290 -6.56 1.31 10.54
C SER A 290 -7.40 2.38 9.83
N ARG A 291 -7.46 3.58 10.40
CA ARG A 291 -8.16 4.72 9.77
C ARG A 291 -7.59 5.03 8.39
N HIS A 292 -6.28 4.91 8.21
CA HIS A 292 -5.62 5.19 6.94
C HIS A 292 -6.07 4.18 5.88
N ASN A 293 -5.95 2.89 6.16
CA ASN A 293 -6.31 1.82 5.21
C ASN A 293 -7.80 1.87 4.85
N ARG A 294 -8.67 2.13 5.84
CA ARG A 294 -10.11 2.34 5.57
C ARG A 294 -10.33 3.46 4.58
N LEU A 295 -9.68 4.61 4.78
CA LEU A 295 -9.85 5.77 3.91
C LEU A 295 -9.36 5.46 2.49
N SER A 296 -8.19 4.85 2.34
CA SER A 296 -7.67 4.42 1.03
C SER A 296 -8.63 3.46 0.32
N ILE A 297 -9.18 2.48 1.04
CA ILE A 297 -10.16 1.54 0.50
C ILE A 297 -11.45 2.26 0.07
N PHE A 298 -11.98 3.18 0.89
CA PHE A 298 -13.18 3.95 0.54
C PHE A 298 -12.94 4.84 -0.69
N GLU A 299 -11.85 5.61 -0.71
CA GLU A 299 -11.50 6.51 -1.81
C GLU A 299 -11.33 5.73 -3.12
N GLU A 300 -10.70 4.56 -3.08
CA GLU A 300 -10.60 3.73 -4.27
C GLU A 300 -11.97 3.20 -4.66
N MET A 301 -12.76 2.60 -3.76
CA MET A 301 -14.10 2.07 -4.07
C MET A 301 -15.05 3.12 -4.67
N ASP A 302 -14.98 4.38 -4.24
CA ASP A 302 -15.78 5.48 -4.82
C ASP A 302 -15.49 5.72 -6.31
N LEU A 303 -14.32 5.32 -6.80
CA LEU A 303 -13.92 5.42 -8.21
C LEU A 303 -14.42 4.25 -9.06
N TRP A 304 -14.96 3.19 -8.46
CA TRP A 304 -15.41 2.00 -9.17
C TRP A 304 -16.88 2.02 -9.55
N ARG A 305 -17.18 1.32 -10.63
CA ARG A 305 -18.53 1.13 -11.13
C ARG A 305 -18.76 -0.33 -11.48
N GLY A 306 -19.87 -0.89 -10.99
CA GLY A 306 -20.42 -2.14 -11.47
C GLY A 306 -21.16 -1.96 -12.80
N LEU A 307 -21.60 -3.06 -13.38
CA LEU A 307 -22.54 -3.06 -14.50
C LEU A 307 -23.90 -2.53 -14.01
N PRO A 308 -24.61 -1.71 -14.81
CA PRO A 308 -25.99 -1.33 -14.50
C PRO A 308 -26.88 -2.58 -14.43
N ASP A 309 -27.47 -2.86 -13.28
CA ASP A 309 -28.30 -4.04 -13.02
C ASP A 309 -29.23 -3.77 -11.82
N ASP A 310 -30.04 -4.73 -11.39
CA ASP A 310 -30.76 -4.65 -10.13
C ASP A 310 -29.80 -4.39 -8.95
N PRO A 311 -30.18 -3.57 -7.96
CA PRO A 311 -29.31 -3.31 -6.81
C PRO A 311 -28.97 -4.60 -6.08
N ILE A 312 -27.67 -4.80 -5.81
CA ILE A 312 -27.18 -5.97 -5.08
C ILE A 312 -26.33 -5.54 -3.89
N THR A 313 -26.39 -6.32 -2.82
CA THR A 313 -25.43 -6.23 -1.70
C THR A 313 -24.48 -7.41 -1.78
N LEU A 314 -23.19 -7.12 -1.73
CA LEU A 314 -22.12 -8.09 -1.77
C LEU A 314 -21.39 -8.11 -0.45
N SER A 315 -21.16 -9.31 0.08
CA SER A 315 -20.24 -9.56 1.19
C SER A 315 -19.12 -10.48 0.71
N VAL A 316 -17.88 -10.07 0.98
CA VAL A 316 -16.67 -10.75 0.53
C VAL A 316 -15.68 -10.80 1.67
N ARG A 317 -15.29 -12.03 2.04
CA ARG A 317 -14.15 -12.29 2.89
C ARG A 317 -12.92 -12.45 2.02
N TRP A 318 -11.89 -11.66 2.28
CA TRP A 318 -10.61 -11.76 1.60
C TRP A 318 -9.53 -12.17 2.59
N GLU A 319 -8.90 -13.31 2.37
CA GLU A 319 -7.82 -13.82 3.21
C GLU A 319 -6.44 -13.39 2.67
N TYR A 320 -5.58 -12.83 3.51
CA TYR A 320 -4.16 -12.63 3.25
C TYR A 320 -3.49 -14.01 3.43
N GLN A 321 -2.93 -14.56 2.35
CA GLN A 321 -2.16 -15.80 2.38
C GLN A 321 -0.84 -15.53 1.72
#